data_AF-A0A365XZR8-F1
#
_entry.id   AF-A0A365XZR8-F1
#
_cell.length_a   1.000
_cell.length_b   1.000
_cell.length_c   1.000
_cell.angle_alpha   90.00
_cell.angle_beta   90.00
_cell.angle_gamma   90.00
#
_symmetry.space_group_name_H-M   'P 1'
#
loop_
_entity.id
_entity.type
_entity.pdbx_description
1 polymer ?
#
loop_
_entity_poly.entity_id
_entity_poly.type
_entity_poly.pdbx_seq_one_letter_code
_entity_poly.pdbx_strand_id
1 'polypeptide(L)'
;MTRTYLFLSAFLAVMAVSCSKEPMAGPDPDPETTTPTSPGANPSNKLVGVWKNAGVRVIGQSIAEMNLSGDAMRSVTEINYTSFNNKGTVTFDETTTTSSNISYSIDTKLKIRSYTNGILDANEELPWKIDMPASNGKGQYKLIGTDSMYTDNGVSSMVGSDGKPLTSVPATFKISWSGDTLILVAHSIIDKTQQEYGITQLVHYDFYHETKLTRK
;
A
#
# COMPACT_ATOMS: atom_id res chain seq x y z
N MET A 1 -57.54 45.45 -12.72
CA MET A 1 -57.26 44.82 -14.04
C MET A 1 -55.79 45.08 -14.30
N THR A 2 -54.88 44.11 -14.39
CA THR A 2 -54.83 42.99 -15.35
C THR A 2 -53.98 41.84 -14.78
N ARG A 3 -54.12 40.67 -15.38
CA ARG A 3 -53.88 39.32 -14.87
C ARG A 3 -52.75 38.66 -15.70
N THR A 4 -51.95 37.75 -15.10
CA THR A 4 -51.33 36.54 -15.71
C THR A 4 -50.16 36.77 -16.73
N TYR A 5 -49.09 35.96 -16.92
CA TYR A 5 -48.84 34.50 -16.90
C TYR A 5 -47.38 34.11 -16.61
N LEU A 6 -47.23 32.84 -16.19
CA LEU A 6 -46.03 31.98 -16.19
C LEU A 6 -45.16 32.07 -17.45
N PHE A 7 -43.84 31.95 -17.30
CA PHE A 7 -43.02 31.11 -18.18
C PHE A 7 -42.01 30.27 -17.40
N LEU A 8 -42.19 28.96 -17.61
CA LEU A 8 -41.34 27.84 -17.29
C LEU A 8 -40.03 27.94 -18.08
N SER A 9 -38.87 27.75 -17.45
CA SER A 9 -37.62 27.47 -18.14
C SER A 9 -36.77 26.56 -17.27
N ALA A 10 -36.73 25.29 -17.68
CA ALA A 10 -35.94 24.23 -17.10
C ALA A 10 -34.46 24.46 -17.42
N PHE A 11 -33.61 24.51 -16.39
CA PHE A 11 -32.17 24.30 -16.54
C PHE A 11 -31.79 22.99 -15.84
N LEU A 12 -31.94 21.91 -16.60
CA LEU A 12 -31.37 20.61 -16.33
C LEU A 12 -30.01 20.58 -17.04
N ALA A 13 -28.92 20.69 -16.29
CA ALA A 13 -27.58 20.33 -16.77
C ALA A 13 -26.85 19.61 -15.64
N VAL A 14 -26.93 18.28 -15.70
CA VAL A 14 -26.26 17.33 -14.83
C VAL A 14 -24.76 17.44 -15.07
N MET A 15 -24.01 17.90 -14.07
CA MET A 15 -22.55 17.81 -14.02
C MET A 15 -22.17 17.10 -12.72
N ALA A 16 -22.53 15.82 -12.62
CA ALA A 16 -21.94 14.91 -11.65
C ALA A 16 -20.73 14.24 -12.32
N VAL A 17 -19.58 14.90 -12.32
CA VAL A 17 -18.30 14.19 -12.46
C VAL A 17 -18.04 13.54 -11.11
N SER A 18 -18.66 12.38 -10.91
CA SER A 18 -18.28 11.44 -9.86
C SER A 18 -16.85 11.01 -10.15
N CYS A 19 -15.90 11.58 -9.41
CA CYS A 19 -14.61 10.95 -9.24
C CYS A 19 -14.85 9.69 -8.42
N SER A 20 -15.22 8.61 -9.10
CA SER A 20 -15.32 7.28 -8.50
C SER A 20 -13.91 6.91 -8.07
N LYS A 21 -13.59 7.19 -6.80
CA LYS A 21 -12.50 6.55 -6.09
C LYS A 21 -12.82 5.07 -6.16
N GLU A 22 -12.21 4.33 -7.09
CA GLU A 22 -12.34 2.88 -7.14
C GLU A 22 -11.87 2.37 -5.78
N PRO A 23 -12.76 1.86 -4.91
CA PRO A 23 -12.32 1.19 -3.71
C PRO A 23 -11.47 0.00 -4.17
N MET A 24 -10.40 -0.33 -3.43
CA MET A 24 -9.75 -1.62 -3.62
C MET A 24 -10.83 -2.67 -3.72
N ALA A 25 -10.88 -3.37 -4.85
CA ALA A 25 -11.95 -4.28 -5.23
C ALA A 25 -12.52 -4.93 -3.97
N GLY A 26 -13.75 -4.53 -3.62
CA GLY A 26 -14.56 -5.29 -2.70
C GLY A 26 -14.79 -6.67 -3.31
N PRO A 27 -15.20 -7.67 -2.51
CA PRO A 27 -15.57 -8.96 -3.07
C PRO A 27 -16.69 -8.74 -4.10
N ASP A 28 -16.36 -8.87 -5.38
CA ASP A 28 -17.35 -8.90 -6.45
C ASP A 28 -18.27 -10.11 -6.23
N PRO A 29 -19.59 -9.98 -6.47
CA PRO A 29 -20.45 -11.15 -6.57
C PRO A 29 -19.99 -12.01 -7.75
N ASP A 30 -19.77 -13.30 -7.50
CA ASP A 30 -19.34 -14.31 -8.47
C ASP A 30 -19.99 -14.14 -9.85
N PRO A 31 -19.21 -13.89 -10.92
CA PRO A 31 -19.66 -14.14 -12.27
C PRO A 31 -19.37 -15.60 -12.65
N GLU A 32 -20.38 -16.22 -13.26
CA GLU A 32 -20.40 -17.61 -13.71
C GLU A 32 -19.12 -18.07 -14.43
N THR A 33 -18.77 -19.32 -14.11
CA THR A 33 -17.60 -20.06 -14.56
C THR A 33 -17.51 -20.14 -16.08
N THR A 34 -16.57 -19.40 -16.67
CA THR A 34 -16.01 -19.75 -17.99
C THR A 34 -14.51 -19.98 -17.84
N THR A 35 -14.13 -21.26 -17.85
CA THR A 35 -12.75 -21.75 -17.75
C THR A 35 -11.86 -21.23 -18.89
N PRO A 36 -10.73 -20.55 -18.60
CA PRO A 36 -9.64 -20.42 -19.54
C PRO A 36 -8.67 -21.60 -19.37
N THR A 37 -8.47 -22.36 -20.44
CA THR A 37 -7.46 -23.41 -20.52
C THR A 37 -6.07 -22.76 -20.55
N SER A 38 -5.28 -22.91 -19.48
CA SER A 38 -3.85 -22.57 -19.45
C SER A 38 -3.01 -23.85 -19.25
N PRO A 39 -1.85 -24.01 -19.94
CA PRO A 39 -1.09 -25.25 -19.91
C PRO A 39 -0.18 -25.33 -18.68
N GLY A 40 -0.37 -26.39 -17.87
CA GLY A 40 0.68 -26.98 -17.03
C GLY A 40 1.07 -26.23 -15.76
N ALA A 41 0.30 -26.40 -14.68
CA ALA A 41 0.76 -26.11 -13.31
C ALA A 41 0.51 -27.33 -12.43
N ASN A 42 1.56 -27.78 -11.73
CA ASN A 42 1.47 -28.80 -10.70
C ASN A 42 0.42 -28.37 -9.65
N PRO A 43 -0.58 -29.19 -9.31
CA PRO A 43 -1.75 -28.75 -8.52
C PRO A 43 -1.46 -28.47 -7.03
N SER A 44 -0.20 -28.51 -6.58
CA SER A 44 0.16 -28.43 -5.16
C SER A 44 0.39 -27.02 -4.62
N ASN A 45 0.60 -26.00 -5.47
CA ASN A 45 0.85 -24.62 -5.02
C ASN A 45 -0.03 -23.60 -5.77
N LYS A 46 -1.14 -23.18 -5.14
CA LYS A 46 -2.07 -22.17 -5.68
C LYS A 46 -1.43 -20.79 -5.90
N LEU A 47 -0.27 -20.52 -5.28
CA LEU A 47 0.46 -19.26 -5.41
C LEU A 47 1.12 -19.13 -6.80
N VAL A 48 1.53 -20.25 -7.42
CA VAL A 48 2.27 -20.23 -8.68
C VAL A 48 1.43 -19.61 -9.79
N GLY A 49 2.03 -18.66 -10.50
CA GLY A 49 1.41 -17.95 -11.61
C GLY A 49 1.74 -16.46 -11.62
N VAL A 50 1.11 -15.76 -12.56
CA VAL A 50 1.25 -14.32 -12.76
C VAL A 50 0.04 -13.61 -12.17
N TRP A 51 0.32 -12.61 -11.36
CA TRP A 51 -0.67 -11.82 -10.64
C TRP A 51 -0.55 -10.35 -11.00
N LYS A 52 -1.66 -9.65 -11.17
CA LYS A 52 -1.73 -8.19 -11.29
C LYS A 52 -1.74 -7.57 -9.90
N ASN A 53 -1.00 -6.48 -9.72
CA ASN A 53 -1.08 -5.68 -8.50
C ASN A 53 -2.44 -4.98 -8.42
N ALA A 54 -3.29 -5.41 -7.48
CA ALA A 54 -4.64 -4.87 -7.33
C ALA A 54 -4.72 -3.80 -6.24
N GLY A 55 -3.77 -3.78 -5.30
CA GLY A 55 -3.73 -2.76 -4.28
C GLY A 55 -2.80 -3.05 -3.13
N VAL A 56 -2.48 -1.99 -2.42
CA VAL A 56 -1.65 -1.98 -1.22
C VAL A 56 -2.37 -1.16 -0.16
N ARG A 57 -2.50 -1.71 1.04
CA ARG A 57 -2.94 -0.99 2.22
C ARG A 57 -1.86 -1.04 3.27
N VAL A 58 -1.55 0.10 3.86
CA VAL A 58 -0.58 0.21 4.95
C VAL A 58 -1.22 0.96 6.11
N ILE A 59 -1.04 0.42 7.30
CA ILE A 59 -1.40 1.06 8.56
C ILE A 59 -0.22 0.91 9.52
N GLY A 60 0.18 1.98 10.17
CA GLY A 60 1.14 1.91 11.24
C GLY A 60 1.76 3.26 11.53
N GLN A 61 3.00 3.26 12.00
CA GLN A 61 3.70 4.48 12.39
C GLN A 61 5.19 4.41 12.13
N SER A 62 5.80 5.58 11.99
CA SER A 62 7.24 5.77 12.11
C SER A 62 7.56 6.65 13.32
N ILE A 63 8.54 6.27 14.11
CA ILE A 63 9.05 7.04 15.24
C ILE A 63 10.48 7.44 14.91
N ALA A 64 10.74 8.74 14.75
CA ALA A 64 12.07 9.28 14.58
C ALA A 64 12.56 9.84 15.92
N GLU A 65 13.76 9.47 16.34
CA GLU A 65 14.40 9.95 17.56
C GLU A 65 15.79 10.53 17.24
N MET A 66 16.11 11.67 17.86
CA MET A 66 17.40 12.33 17.72
C MET A 66 17.72 13.20 18.94
N ASN A 67 19.00 13.48 19.15
CA ASN A 67 19.47 14.45 20.13
C ASN A 67 20.02 15.67 19.41
N LEU A 68 19.50 16.85 19.73
CA LEU A 68 19.96 18.11 19.17
C LEU A 68 20.29 19.08 20.30
N SER A 69 21.55 19.49 20.39
CA SER A 69 22.01 20.47 21.39
C SER A 69 21.70 20.11 22.85
N GLY A 70 21.58 18.81 23.16
CA GLY A 70 21.24 18.31 24.49
C GLY A 70 19.75 18.05 24.73
N ASP A 71 18.88 18.46 23.80
CA ASP A 71 17.46 18.15 23.84
C ASP A 71 17.16 16.84 23.10
N ALA A 72 16.35 15.98 23.73
CA ALA A 72 15.85 14.76 23.13
C ALA A 72 14.61 15.08 22.30
N MET A 73 14.73 15.00 20.98
CA MET A 73 13.63 15.22 20.04
C MET A 73 13.06 13.89 19.58
N ARG A 74 11.73 13.82 19.51
CA ARG A 74 11.00 12.65 19.02
C ARG A 74 9.85 13.09 18.12
N SER A 75 9.71 12.46 16.96
CA SER A 75 8.58 12.64 16.06
C SER A 75 7.88 11.33 15.81
N VAL A 76 6.56 11.31 15.93
CA VAL A 76 5.71 10.14 15.67
C VAL A 76 4.79 10.46 14.51
N THR A 77 4.97 9.76 13.39
CA THR A 77 4.14 9.91 12.19
C THR A 77 3.26 8.68 12.03
N GLU A 78 1.96 8.86 12.15
CA GLU A 78 0.94 7.84 11.88
C GLU A 78 0.63 7.82 10.37
N ILE A 79 0.65 6.63 9.78
CA ILE A 79 0.37 6.38 8.37
C ILE A 79 -0.83 5.44 8.27
N ASN A 80 -1.82 5.82 7.47
CA ASN A 80 -2.91 4.93 7.07
C ASN A 80 -3.30 5.29 5.64
N TYR A 81 -3.00 4.40 4.70
CA TYR A 81 -3.38 4.61 3.31
C TYR A 81 -3.82 3.34 2.62
N THR A 82 -4.53 3.55 1.53
CA THR A 82 -4.88 2.56 0.55
C THR A 82 -4.50 3.12 -0.80
N SER A 83 -3.73 2.36 -1.57
CA SER A 83 -3.21 2.79 -2.85
C SER A 83 -4.29 2.78 -3.94
N PHE A 84 -4.09 3.59 -4.96
CA PHE A 84 -4.91 3.62 -6.17
C PHE A 84 -4.01 3.70 -7.41
N ASN A 85 -4.59 3.63 -8.61
CA ASN A 85 -3.83 3.58 -9.87
C ASN A 85 -2.75 2.47 -9.88
N ASN A 86 -3.07 1.32 -9.28
CA ASN A 86 -2.14 0.20 -9.12
C ASN A 86 -1.78 -0.41 -10.47
N LYS A 87 -0.47 -0.60 -10.69
CA LYS A 87 0.09 -1.20 -11.90
C LYS A 87 1.16 -2.22 -11.54
N GLY A 88 1.52 -3.00 -12.55
CA GLY A 88 2.56 -4.01 -12.49
C GLY A 88 2.02 -5.39 -12.15
N THR A 89 2.95 -6.34 -12.12
CA THR A 89 2.65 -7.75 -11.89
C THR A 89 3.63 -8.37 -10.91
N VAL A 90 3.17 -9.37 -10.17
CA VAL A 90 4.00 -10.26 -9.36
C VAL A 90 3.86 -11.67 -9.93
N THR A 91 4.99 -12.30 -10.25
CA THR A 91 5.04 -13.69 -10.69
C THR A 91 5.64 -14.53 -9.57
N PHE A 92 4.94 -15.59 -9.19
CA PHE A 92 5.48 -16.65 -8.35
C PHE A 92 5.74 -17.87 -9.22
N ASP A 93 7.00 -18.28 -9.31
CA ASP A 93 7.36 -19.60 -9.85
C ASP A 93 7.47 -20.59 -8.68
N GLU A 94 8.17 -21.72 -8.82
CA GLU A 94 8.27 -22.71 -7.73
C GLU A 94 9.03 -22.21 -6.50
N THR A 95 10.03 -21.35 -6.70
CA THR A 95 10.92 -20.85 -5.63
C THR A 95 11.17 -19.34 -5.69
N THR A 96 10.81 -18.69 -6.80
CA THR A 96 11.14 -17.29 -7.04
C THR A 96 9.91 -16.42 -7.10
N THR A 97 10.04 -15.21 -6.53
CA THR A 97 9.09 -14.12 -6.73
C THR A 97 9.74 -13.06 -7.59
N THR A 98 9.06 -12.64 -8.65
CA THR A 98 9.49 -11.54 -9.53
C THR A 98 8.40 -10.48 -9.58
N SER A 99 8.71 -9.26 -9.17
CA SER A 99 7.83 -8.10 -9.32
C SER A 99 8.30 -7.23 -10.49
N SER A 100 7.35 -6.84 -11.35
CA SER A 100 7.63 -6.11 -12.59
C SER A 100 6.74 -4.88 -12.71
N ASN A 101 7.36 -3.72 -12.84
CA ASN A 101 6.72 -2.41 -13.02
C ASN A 101 5.65 -2.11 -11.95
N ILE A 102 5.91 -2.48 -10.70
CA ILE A 102 5.01 -2.16 -9.60
C ILE A 102 5.05 -0.66 -9.36
N SER A 103 3.90 -0.01 -9.57
CA SER A 103 3.66 1.39 -9.23
C SER A 103 2.25 1.58 -8.71
N TYR A 104 2.04 2.66 -7.98
CA TYR A 104 0.75 3.04 -7.41
C TYR A 104 0.81 4.48 -6.91
N SER A 105 -0.36 5.07 -6.65
CA SER A 105 -0.51 6.40 -6.08
C SER A 105 -1.06 6.31 -4.66
N ILE A 106 -0.68 7.28 -3.83
CA ILE A 106 -1.15 7.47 -2.45
C ILE A 106 -1.76 8.87 -2.35
N ASP A 107 -2.90 8.99 -1.67
CA ASP A 107 -3.54 10.26 -1.32
C ASP A 107 -4.20 10.06 0.04
N THR A 108 -3.47 10.46 1.09
CA THR A 108 -3.92 10.36 2.48
C THR A 108 -3.47 11.58 3.27
N LYS A 109 -3.71 11.57 4.58
CA LYS A 109 -3.11 12.50 5.52
C LYS A 109 -2.14 11.77 6.44
N LEU A 110 -1.00 12.38 6.69
CA LEU A 110 -0.09 12.00 7.77
C LEU A 110 -0.50 12.75 9.03
N LYS A 111 -0.49 12.06 10.16
CA LYS A 111 -0.65 12.69 11.46
C LYS A 111 0.68 12.64 12.21
N ILE A 112 1.21 13.81 12.54
CA ILE A 112 2.56 13.99 13.06
C ILE A 112 2.47 14.58 14.45
N ARG A 113 3.15 13.95 15.41
CA ARG A 113 3.31 14.46 16.78
C ARG A 113 4.78 14.62 17.09
N SER A 114 5.19 15.84 17.44
CA SER A 114 6.56 16.18 17.77
C SER A 114 6.70 16.45 19.25
N TYR A 115 7.78 15.96 19.84
CA TYR A 115 8.08 16.07 21.26
C TYR A 115 9.51 16.52 21.49
N THR A 116 9.71 17.36 22.50
CA THR A 116 11.02 17.78 23.00
C THR A 116 11.09 17.46 24.48
N ASN A 117 12.08 16.67 24.88
CA ASN A 117 12.28 16.20 26.25
C ASN A 117 11.01 15.54 26.84
N GLY A 118 10.27 14.82 25.99
CA GLY A 118 9.02 14.12 26.36
C GLY A 118 7.76 14.99 26.43
N ILE A 119 7.87 16.30 26.19
CA ILE A 119 6.74 17.23 26.15
C ILE A 119 6.24 17.34 24.71
N LEU A 120 4.92 17.28 24.50
CA LEU A 120 4.33 17.47 23.18
C LEU A 120 4.44 18.93 22.76
N ASP A 121 5.16 19.20 21.66
CA ASP A 121 5.32 20.55 21.11
C ASP A 121 4.29 20.83 20.01
N ALA A 122 4.05 19.84 19.14
CA ALA A 122 3.20 20.00 17.97
C ALA A 122 2.39 18.72 17.66
N ASN A 123 1.20 18.91 17.10
CA ASN A 123 0.32 17.86 16.63
C ASN A 123 -0.38 18.34 15.36
N GLU A 124 0.04 17.83 14.21
CA GLU A 124 -0.33 18.34 12.90
C GLU A 124 -0.85 17.23 11.99
N GLU A 125 -1.73 17.60 11.06
CA GLU A 125 -2.11 16.75 9.94
C GLU A 125 -1.66 17.39 8.63
N LEU A 126 -0.90 16.65 7.84
CA LEU A 126 -0.40 17.11 6.55
C LEU A 126 -0.95 16.24 5.42
N PRO A 127 -1.43 16.84 4.30
CA PRO A 127 -1.77 16.07 3.12
C PRO A 127 -0.51 15.39 2.57
N TRP A 128 -0.65 14.12 2.21
CA TRP A 128 0.45 13.30 1.71
C TRP A 128 0.04 12.60 0.44
N LYS A 129 0.57 13.11 -0.67
CA LYS A 129 0.32 12.62 -2.02
C LYS A 129 1.63 12.19 -2.64
N ILE A 130 1.70 10.93 -3.05
CA ILE A 130 2.91 10.35 -3.64
C ILE A 130 2.50 9.47 -4.81
N ASP A 131 3.22 9.61 -5.91
CA ASP A 131 3.24 8.62 -6.98
C ASP A 131 4.50 7.78 -6.83
N MET A 132 4.30 6.51 -6.49
CA MET A 132 5.41 5.57 -6.38
C MET A 132 5.91 5.23 -7.79
N PRO A 133 7.20 5.50 -8.08
CA PRO A 133 7.76 5.18 -9.39
C PRO A 133 7.71 3.67 -9.63
N ALA A 134 7.66 3.28 -10.90
CA ALA A 134 7.71 1.87 -11.27
C ALA A 134 8.99 1.22 -10.73
N SER A 135 8.82 0.12 -10.00
CA SER A 135 9.93 -0.66 -9.44
C SER A 135 9.84 -2.11 -9.88
N ASN A 136 11.00 -2.76 -9.91
CA ASN A 136 11.14 -4.17 -10.20
C ASN A 136 11.88 -4.83 -9.04
N GLY A 137 11.61 -6.11 -8.83
CA GLY A 137 12.21 -6.89 -7.75
C GLY A 137 12.30 -8.35 -8.15
N LYS A 138 13.29 -9.03 -7.58
CA LYS A 138 13.41 -10.48 -7.68
C LYS A 138 13.93 -11.01 -6.35
N GLY A 139 13.31 -12.07 -5.87
CA GLY A 139 13.69 -12.74 -4.63
C GLY A 139 13.37 -14.23 -4.69
N GLN A 140 13.89 -14.95 -3.71
CA GLN A 140 13.44 -16.29 -3.38
C GLN A 140 12.28 -16.20 -2.40
N TYR A 141 11.36 -17.16 -2.48
CA TYR A 141 10.34 -17.37 -1.49
C TYR A 141 10.25 -18.85 -1.12
N LYS A 142 9.72 -19.10 0.07
CA LYS A 142 9.35 -20.43 0.54
C LYS A 142 7.98 -20.38 1.19
N LEU A 143 7.13 -21.35 0.86
CA LEU A 143 5.91 -21.58 1.63
C LEU A 143 6.26 -22.19 2.98
N ILE A 144 5.54 -21.77 4.01
CA ILE A 144 5.61 -22.30 5.37
C ILE A 144 4.20 -22.79 5.69
N GLY A 145 3.95 -24.08 5.48
CA GLY A 145 2.60 -24.63 5.53
C GLY A 145 1.74 -24.12 4.36
N THR A 146 0.45 -23.90 4.62
CA THR A 146 -0.55 -23.52 3.60
C THR A 146 -1.01 -22.07 3.66
N ASP A 147 -0.69 -21.36 4.75
CA ASP A 147 -1.20 -20.02 5.05
C ASP A 147 -0.09 -18.97 5.22
N SER A 148 1.17 -19.34 5.01
CA SER A 148 2.31 -18.48 5.28
C SER A 148 3.40 -18.64 4.23
N MET A 149 4.11 -17.56 3.94
CA MET A 149 5.32 -17.57 3.12
C MET A 149 6.38 -16.67 3.70
N TYR A 150 7.63 -17.02 3.45
CA TYR A 150 8.77 -16.15 3.67
C TYR A 150 9.34 -15.74 2.32
N THR A 151 9.73 -14.48 2.19
CA THR A 151 10.51 -13.97 1.06
C THR A 151 11.82 -13.38 1.57
N ASP A 152 12.91 -13.57 0.82
CA ASP A 152 14.19 -12.90 1.11
C ASP A 152 14.22 -11.44 0.61
N ASN A 153 13.28 -11.11 -0.28
CA ASN A 153 13.03 -9.81 -0.86
C ASN A 153 11.50 -9.65 -0.90
N GLY A 154 10.93 -8.64 -0.25
CA GLY A 154 9.48 -8.38 -0.24
C GLY A 154 8.83 -8.38 -1.63
N VAL A 155 7.51 -8.58 -1.66
CA VAL A 155 6.73 -8.66 -2.91
C VAL A 155 6.49 -7.29 -3.56
N SER A 156 6.56 -6.22 -2.79
CA SER A 156 6.38 -4.83 -3.22
C SER A 156 7.24 -3.88 -2.38
N SER A 157 7.64 -2.77 -3.00
CA SER A 157 8.37 -1.70 -2.32
C SER A 157 7.40 -0.90 -1.44
N MET A 158 7.71 -0.80 -0.14
CA MET A 158 7.02 0.12 0.77
C MET A 158 7.61 1.52 0.64
N VAL A 159 6.88 2.53 1.10
CA VAL A 159 7.37 3.91 1.16
C VAL A 159 7.49 4.35 2.62
N GLY A 160 8.59 5.01 2.95
CA GLY A 160 8.80 5.63 4.25
C GLY A 160 7.94 6.89 4.41
N SER A 161 7.83 7.40 5.63
CA SER A 161 7.20 8.70 5.91
C SER A 161 7.88 9.87 5.19
N ASP A 162 9.14 9.73 4.79
CA ASP A 162 9.89 10.69 3.98
C ASP A 162 9.54 10.63 2.48
N GLY A 163 8.61 9.75 2.10
CA GLY A 163 8.17 9.55 0.73
C GLY A 163 9.15 8.78 -0.15
N LYS A 164 10.21 8.22 0.42
CA LYS A 164 11.19 7.42 -0.34
C LYS A 164 10.88 5.93 -0.21
N PRO A 165 11.18 5.12 -1.24
CA PRO A 165 11.10 3.68 -1.11
C PRO A 165 11.96 3.18 0.05
N LEU A 166 11.37 2.32 0.89
CA LEU A 166 12.12 1.56 1.87
C LEU A 166 12.88 0.44 1.15
N THR A 167 14.10 0.18 1.60
CA THR A 167 14.84 -0.99 1.14
C THR A 167 14.03 -2.22 1.49
N SER A 168 13.82 -3.08 0.50
CA SER A 168 13.12 -4.34 0.70
C SER A 168 13.93 -5.21 1.67
N VAL A 169 13.25 -5.68 2.71
CA VAL A 169 13.82 -6.57 3.73
C VAL A 169 13.15 -7.94 3.62
N PRO A 170 13.79 -9.01 4.12
CA PRO A 170 13.12 -10.28 4.27
C PRO A 170 11.81 -10.13 5.05
N ALA A 171 10.75 -10.77 4.57
CA ALA A 171 9.42 -10.62 5.13
C ALA A 171 8.71 -11.96 5.21
N THR A 172 7.89 -12.13 6.24
CA THR A 172 6.94 -13.23 6.34
C THR A 172 5.55 -12.69 6.10
N PHE A 173 4.81 -13.33 5.19
CA PHE A 173 3.44 -12.99 4.87
C PHE A 173 2.50 -14.10 5.35
N LYS A 174 1.36 -13.70 5.92
CA LYS A 174 0.16 -14.52 5.97
C LYS A 174 -0.55 -14.45 4.63
N ILE A 175 -0.98 -15.60 4.14
CA ILE A 175 -1.65 -15.81 2.86
C ILE A 175 -3.10 -16.11 3.13
N SER A 176 -3.99 -15.39 2.45
CA SER A 176 -5.40 -15.73 2.36
C SER A 176 -5.92 -15.48 0.95
N TRP A 177 -7.13 -15.97 0.69
CA TRP A 177 -7.76 -15.96 -0.61
C TRP A 177 -9.17 -15.38 -0.49
N SER A 178 -9.57 -14.55 -1.44
CA SER A 178 -10.93 -14.04 -1.60
C SER A 178 -11.31 -14.15 -3.08
N GLY A 179 -11.99 -15.24 -3.45
CA GLY A 179 -12.17 -15.60 -4.86
C GLY A 179 -10.81 -15.77 -5.55
N ASP A 180 -10.62 -15.08 -6.68
CA ASP A 180 -9.36 -15.03 -7.44
C ASP A 180 -8.35 -13.98 -6.94
N THR A 181 -8.63 -13.37 -5.79
CA THR A 181 -7.71 -12.42 -5.14
C THR A 181 -6.86 -13.13 -4.09
N LEU A 182 -5.56 -13.12 -4.32
CA LEU A 182 -4.55 -13.43 -3.33
C LEU A 182 -4.34 -12.23 -2.41
N ILE A 183 -4.39 -12.45 -1.10
CA ILE A 183 -4.16 -11.43 -0.08
C ILE A 183 -2.92 -11.84 0.72
N LEU A 184 -1.93 -10.95 0.75
CA LEU A 184 -0.68 -11.12 1.49
C LEU A 184 -0.62 -10.08 2.59
N VAL A 185 -0.51 -10.51 3.84
CA VAL A 185 -0.41 -9.60 5.00
C VAL A 185 0.93 -9.81 5.69
N ALA A 186 1.71 -8.74 5.83
CA ALA A 186 2.94 -8.72 6.60
C ALA A 186 2.87 -7.69 7.72
N HIS A 187 3.57 -7.99 8.82
CA HIS A 187 3.91 -7.04 9.86
C HIS A 187 5.42 -6.81 9.79
N SER A 188 5.82 -5.57 9.53
CA SER A 188 7.20 -5.17 9.31
C SER A 188 7.64 -4.23 10.41
N ILE A 189 8.71 -4.60 11.11
CA ILE A 189 9.42 -3.75 12.06
C ILE A 189 10.81 -3.48 11.46
N ILE A 190 11.12 -2.21 11.20
CA ILE A 190 12.37 -1.82 10.53
C ILE A 190 12.98 -0.66 11.29
N ASP A 191 14.23 -0.81 11.73
CA ASP A 191 15.03 0.30 12.25
C ASP A 191 15.97 0.81 11.15
N LYS A 192 15.98 2.11 10.93
CA LYS A 192 16.80 2.76 9.91
C LYS A 192 17.46 4.00 10.47
N THR A 193 18.78 4.05 10.35
CA THR A 193 19.52 5.29 10.58
C THR A 193 19.45 6.15 9.31
N GLN A 194 19.06 7.41 9.46
CA GLN A 194 19.05 8.37 8.36
C GLN A 194 19.77 9.66 8.73
N GLN A 195 20.31 10.33 7.72
CA GLN A 195 20.93 11.65 7.83
C GLN A 195 19.95 12.67 7.27
N GLU A 196 19.53 13.60 8.12
CA GLU A 196 18.66 14.71 7.71
C GLU A 196 19.29 16.02 8.18
N TYR A 197 19.55 16.93 7.25
CA TYR A 197 20.26 18.19 7.51
C TYR A 197 21.60 18.02 8.26
N GLY A 198 22.31 16.91 8.03
CA GLY A 198 23.58 16.60 8.69
C GLY A 198 23.45 16.04 10.11
N ILE A 199 22.22 15.78 10.56
CA ILE A 199 21.92 15.18 11.86
C ILE A 199 21.51 13.72 11.64
N THR A 200 22.12 12.83 12.43
CA THR A 200 21.75 11.42 12.45
C THR A 200 20.49 11.22 13.27
N GLN A 201 19.49 10.59 12.66
CA GLN A 201 18.25 10.19 13.31
C GLN A 201 18.11 8.67 13.24
N LEU A 202 17.61 8.06 14.32
CA LEU A 202 17.13 6.69 14.28
C LEU A 202 15.63 6.72 14.00
N VAL A 203 15.20 6.02 12.96
CA VAL A 203 13.78 5.89 12.61
C VAL A 203 13.35 4.45 12.77
N HIS A 204 12.39 4.25 13.65
CA HIS A 204 11.72 2.99 13.89
C HIS A 204 10.40 2.96 13.12
N TYR A 205 10.23 1.99 12.24
CA TYR A 205 8.99 1.75 11.50
C TYR A 205 8.28 0.53 12.06
N ASP A 206 6.97 0.65 12.27
CA ASP A 206 6.08 -0.43 12.66
C ASP A 206 4.84 -0.38 11.76
N PHE A 207 4.77 -1.31 10.80
CA PHE A 207 3.77 -1.30 9.74
C PHE A 207 3.07 -2.65 9.57
N TYR A 208 1.75 -2.58 9.48
CA TYR A 208 0.93 -3.64 8.89
C TYR A 208 0.68 -3.31 7.43
N HIS A 209 1.07 -4.23 6.56
CA HIS A 209 0.97 -4.09 5.12
C HIS A 209 0.16 -5.24 4.54
N GLU A 210 -0.88 -4.90 3.79
CA GLU A 210 -1.70 -5.83 3.01
C GLU A 210 -1.46 -5.55 1.51
N THR A 211 -1.02 -6.57 0.77
CA THR A 211 -0.99 -6.55 -0.70
C THR A 211 -2.12 -7.42 -1.24
N LYS A 212 -2.88 -6.88 -2.18
CA LYS A 212 -3.87 -7.62 -2.96
C LYS A 212 -3.35 -7.86 -4.37
N LEU A 213 -3.43 -9.10 -4.80
CA LEU A 213 -2.97 -9.59 -6.09
C LEU A 213 -4.11 -10.34 -6.77
N THR A 214 -4.47 -9.98 -8.00
CA THR A 214 -5.52 -10.66 -8.77
C THR A 214 -4.92 -11.47 -9.90
N ARG A 215 -5.54 -12.60 -10.26
CA ARG A 215 -4.97 -13.46 -11.30
C ARG A 215 -4.95 -12.74 -12.66
N LYS A 216 -3.85 -12.88 -13.40
CA LYS A 216 -3.67 -12.20 -14.70
C LYS A 216 -4.46 -12.82 -15.82
#